data_AF-A0A6L4AYG1-F1
#
_entry.id   AF-A0A6L4AYG1-F1
#
_cell.length_a   1.000
_cell.length_b   1.000
_cell.length_c   1.000
_cell.angle_alpha   90.00
_cell.angle_beta   90.00
_cell.angle_gamma   90.00
#
_symmetry.space_group_name_H-M   'P 1'
#
loop_
_entity.id
_entity.type
_entity.pdbx_description
1 polymer ?
#
loop_
_entity_poly.entity_id
_entity_poly.type
_entity_poly.pdbx_seq_one_letter_code
_entity_poly.pdbx_strand_id
1 'polypeptide(L)'
;MRLRLDSGFAGPEMLEFLDEERLEYVVAIGGNSVLKRRIEPLMKRVRRATKRSGETETAYGETRYAAGSWRRVERRVIMKAEVTRLGDRSPRDNPRFVVTNLRHSPCNVYQIYRERGDSENRIKELKNDLEMDRTSCTRFLANQLRVLLTAAA
;
A
#
# COMPACT_ATOMS: atom_id res chain seq x y z
N MET A 1 8.49 -5.83 16.29
CA MET A 1 8.88 -5.13 15.05
C MET A 1 7.69 -5.10 14.10
N ARG A 2 7.50 -4.02 13.33
CA ARG A 2 6.38 -3.86 12.39
C ARG A 2 6.87 -3.56 10.99
N LEU A 3 6.30 -4.24 10.00
CA LEU A 3 6.67 -4.11 8.59
C LEU A 3 5.54 -3.48 7.76
N ARG A 4 5.92 -2.61 6.84
CA ARG A 4 5.03 -1.92 5.89
C ARG A 4 5.53 -2.23 4.49
N LEU A 5 4.77 -3.00 3.72
CA LEU A 5 5.24 -3.55 2.45
C LEU A 5 4.29 -3.20 1.30
N ASP A 6 4.84 -3.09 0.10
CA ASP A 6 4.06 -2.93 -1.13
C ASP A 6 3.44 -4.25 -1.60
N SER A 7 2.55 -4.14 -2.57
CA SER A 7 1.94 -5.23 -3.33
C SER A 7 2.91 -6.23 -3.96
N GLY A 8 4.16 -5.82 -4.23
CA GLY A 8 5.22 -6.75 -4.66
C GLY A 8 5.58 -7.82 -3.64
N PHE A 9 5.26 -7.60 -2.36
CA PHE A 9 5.56 -8.51 -1.25
C PHE A 9 4.31 -9.27 -0.76
N ALA A 10 3.20 -9.23 -1.50
CA ALA A 10 1.95 -9.89 -1.14
C ALA A 10 1.92 -11.41 -1.42
N GLY A 11 3.09 -12.01 -1.67
CA GLY A 11 3.23 -13.44 -1.94
C GLY A 11 2.89 -14.29 -0.71
N PRO A 12 2.37 -15.52 -0.91
CA PRO A 12 2.03 -16.43 0.20
C PRO A 12 3.22 -16.72 1.10
N GLU A 13 4.39 -17.00 0.53
CA GLU A 13 5.62 -17.29 1.28
C GLU A 13 6.02 -16.14 2.21
N MET A 14 5.91 -14.90 1.73
CA MET A 14 6.20 -13.72 2.56
C MET A 14 5.21 -13.60 3.71
N LEU A 15 3.91 -13.75 3.45
CA LEU A 15 2.90 -13.65 4.50
C LEU A 15 3.01 -14.79 5.53
N GLU A 16 3.30 -16.01 5.08
CA GLU A 16 3.55 -17.17 5.94
C GLU A 16 4.77 -16.94 6.84
N PHE A 17 5.89 -16.50 6.26
CA PHE A 17 7.10 -16.13 7.02
C PHE A 17 6.81 -15.06 8.10
N LEU A 18 6.07 -14.00 7.73
CA LEU A 18 5.70 -12.95 8.68
C LEU A 18 4.81 -13.46 9.83
N ASP A 19 3.90 -14.39 9.51
CA ASP A 19 3.04 -15.03 10.50
C ASP A 19 3.87 -15.94 11.44
N GLU A 20 4.81 -16.73 10.90
CA GLU A 20 5.71 -17.63 11.66
C GLU A 20 6.65 -16.88 12.61
N GLU A 21 7.26 -15.81 12.12
CA GLU A 21 8.15 -14.93 12.90
C GLU A 21 7.39 -14.01 13.86
N ARG A 22 6.04 -14.11 13.90
CA ARG A 22 5.16 -13.32 14.77
C ARG A 22 5.36 -11.81 14.61
N LEU A 23 5.65 -11.37 13.38
CA LEU A 23 5.87 -9.96 13.06
C LEU A 23 4.54 -9.26 12.78
N GLU A 24 4.41 -8.02 13.24
CA GLU A 24 3.28 -7.19 12.82
C GLU A 24 3.49 -6.70 11.39
N TYR A 25 2.47 -6.77 10.54
CA TYR A 25 2.59 -6.32 9.16
C TYR A 25 1.36 -5.63 8.59
N VAL A 26 1.63 -4.72 7.66
CA VAL A 26 0.63 -4.20 6.72
C VAL A 26 1.19 -4.28 5.31
N VAL A 27 0.56 -5.08 4.46
CA VAL A 27 1.01 -5.34 3.09
C VAL A 27 -0.07 -4.91 2.11
N ALA A 28 0.24 -4.03 1.16
CA ALA A 28 -0.70 -3.68 0.12
C ALA A 28 -1.01 -4.88 -0.77
N ILE A 29 -2.23 -4.96 -1.29
CA ILE A 29 -2.61 -5.98 -2.27
C ILE A 29 -3.40 -5.39 -3.42
N GLY A 30 -3.29 -6.02 -4.59
CA GLY A 30 -4.13 -5.70 -5.73
C GLY A 30 -5.60 -6.05 -5.47
N GLY A 31 -6.51 -5.22 -5.98
CA GLY A 31 -7.94 -5.52 -5.93
C GLY A 31 -8.32 -6.57 -6.99
N ASN A 32 -9.08 -7.60 -6.58
CA ASN A 32 -9.67 -8.59 -7.48
C ASN A 32 -11.20 -8.53 -7.46
N SER A 33 -11.88 -9.36 -8.26
CA SER A 33 -13.35 -9.37 -8.37
C SER A 33 -14.06 -9.63 -7.04
N VAL A 34 -13.47 -10.45 -6.15
CA VAL A 34 -14.02 -10.73 -4.82
C VAL A 34 -13.92 -9.52 -3.92
N LEU A 35 -12.75 -8.89 -3.83
CA LEU A 35 -12.53 -7.69 -3.01
C LEU A 35 -13.32 -6.49 -3.53
N LYS A 36 -13.43 -6.33 -4.85
CA LYS A 36 -14.28 -5.30 -5.49
C LYS A 36 -15.75 -5.47 -5.09
N ARG A 37 -16.27 -6.71 -5.11
CA ARG A 37 -17.64 -6.99 -4.68
C ARG A 37 -17.85 -6.72 -3.18
N ARG A 38 -16.84 -7.00 -2.35
CA ARG A 38 -16.92 -6.77 -0.90
C ARG A 38 -16.86 -5.30 -0.50
N ILE A 39 -16.07 -4.49 -1.21
CA ILE A 39 -15.99 -3.05 -0.94
C ILE A 39 -17.17 -2.26 -1.53
N GLU A 40 -17.88 -2.82 -2.51
CA GLU A 40 -18.92 -2.12 -3.26
C GLU A 40 -20.02 -1.46 -2.39
N PRO A 41 -20.54 -2.09 -1.31
CA PRO A 41 -21.48 -1.41 -0.41
C PRO A 41 -20.90 -0.13 0.22
N LEU A 42 -19.60 -0.16 0.58
CA LEU A 42 -18.88 0.98 1.13
C LEU A 42 -18.64 2.03 0.04
N MET A 43 -18.24 1.62 -1.17
CA MET A 43 -18.10 2.52 -2.33
C MET A 43 -19.41 3.24 -2.65
N LYS A 44 -20.57 2.56 -2.64
CA LYS A 44 -21.89 3.19 -2.83
C LYS A 44 -22.18 4.27 -1.79
N ARG A 45 -21.70 4.11 -0.55
CA ARG A 45 -21.82 5.15 0.49
C ARG A 45 -20.91 6.34 0.17
N VAL A 46 -19.65 6.09 -0.18
CA VAL A 46 -18.67 7.14 -0.50
C VAL A 46 -19.07 7.92 -1.77
N ARG A 47 -19.50 7.25 -2.84
CA ARG A 47 -20.03 7.91 -4.05
C ARG A 47 -21.18 8.88 -3.75
N ARG A 48 -22.12 8.47 -2.88
CA ARG A 48 -23.23 9.33 -2.43
C ARG A 48 -22.74 10.50 -1.58
N ALA A 49 -21.73 10.30 -0.73
CA ALA A 49 -21.12 11.38 0.03
C ALA A 49 -20.45 12.40 -0.91
N THR A 50 -19.59 11.96 -1.83
CA THR A 50 -18.89 12.84 -2.79
C THR A 50 -19.83 13.60 -3.71
N LYS A 51 -20.96 12.99 -4.09
CA LYS A 51 -22.00 13.68 -4.87
C LYS A 51 -22.66 14.81 -4.08
N ARG A 52 -22.81 14.65 -2.76
CA ARG A 52 -23.44 15.65 -1.88
C ARG A 52 -22.48 16.73 -1.43
N SER A 53 -21.27 16.37 -1.00
CA SER A 53 -20.27 17.33 -0.54
C SER A 53 -19.59 18.05 -1.69
N GLY A 54 -19.54 17.45 -2.87
CA GLY A 54 -18.74 17.97 -3.97
C GLY A 54 -17.24 17.78 -3.74
N GLU A 55 -16.82 17.00 -2.76
CA GLU A 55 -15.42 16.84 -2.35
C GLU A 55 -14.94 15.38 -2.41
N THR A 56 -13.63 15.18 -2.28
CA THR A 56 -13.06 13.82 -2.12
C THR A 56 -13.54 13.23 -0.79
N GLU A 57 -14.19 12.07 -0.85
CA GLU A 57 -14.66 11.37 0.34
C GLU A 57 -13.95 10.03 0.48
N THR A 58 -13.75 9.61 1.72
CA THR A 58 -13.12 8.32 2.05
C THR A 58 -13.87 7.63 3.17
N ALA A 59 -13.99 6.31 3.08
CA ALA A 59 -14.42 5.46 4.17
C ALA A 59 -13.54 4.21 4.25
N TYR A 60 -13.44 3.64 5.44
CA TYR A 60 -12.66 2.44 5.71
C TYR A 60 -13.59 1.31 6.16
N GLY A 61 -13.26 0.10 5.74
CA GLY A 61 -13.91 -1.12 6.17
C GLY A 61 -12.92 -2.27 6.25
N GLU A 62 -13.38 -3.42 6.68
CA GLU A 62 -12.56 -4.63 6.75
C GLU A 62 -13.34 -5.86 6.31
N THR A 63 -12.59 -6.89 5.92
CA THR A 63 -13.14 -8.18 5.54
C THR A 63 -12.11 -9.28 5.83
N ARG A 64 -12.57 -10.52 5.89
CA ARG A 64 -11.73 -11.70 6.04
C ARG A 64 -11.64 -12.42 4.69
N TYR A 65 -10.45 -12.49 4.10
CA TYR A 65 -10.25 -12.92 2.71
C TYR A 65 -9.11 -13.95 2.63
N ALA A 66 -9.27 -14.94 1.76
CA ALA A 66 -8.22 -15.86 1.40
C ALA A 66 -8.05 -15.84 -0.12
N ALA A 67 -6.87 -15.45 -0.61
CA ALA A 67 -6.51 -15.69 -2.00
C ALA A 67 -6.31 -17.19 -2.21
N GLY A 68 -6.54 -17.69 -3.44
CA GLY A 68 -6.28 -19.10 -3.75
C GLY A 68 -4.83 -19.51 -3.50
N SER A 69 -3.90 -18.58 -3.71
CA SER A 69 -2.46 -18.76 -3.46
C SER A 69 -2.11 -18.85 -1.97
N TRP A 70 -2.97 -18.40 -1.06
CA TRP A 70 -2.71 -18.38 0.38
C TRP A 70 -3.06 -19.69 1.09
N ARG A 71 -3.12 -20.81 0.34
CA ARG A 71 -3.49 -22.14 0.87
C ARG A 71 -4.80 -22.13 1.68
N ARG A 72 -5.74 -21.25 1.31
CA ARG A 72 -7.02 -21.01 2.01
C ARG A 72 -6.92 -20.44 3.44
N VAL A 73 -5.75 -19.94 3.84
CA VAL A 73 -5.58 -19.22 5.10
C VAL A 73 -6.26 -17.85 4.99
N GLU A 74 -7.28 -17.65 5.83
CA GLU A 74 -8.08 -16.43 5.82
C GLU A 74 -7.40 -15.31 6.61
N ARG A 75 -7.13 -14.20 5.94
CA ARG A 75 -6.43 -13.03 6.51
C ARG A 75 -7.34 -11.83 6.60
N ARG A 76 -7.06 -10.95 7.57
CA ARG A 76 -7.76 -9.68 7.70
C ARG A 76 -7.29 -8.73 6.60
N VAL A 77 -8.24 -8.18 5.85
CA VAL A 77 -8.02 -7.20 4.79
C VAL A 77 -8.74 -5.92 5.13
N ILE A 78 -8.00 -4.83 5.20
CA ILE A 78 -8.54 -3.48 5.30
C ILE A 78 -8.83 -2.96 3.89
N MET A 79 -10.00 -2.36 3.73
CA MET A 79 -10.50 -1.81 2.49
C MET A 79 -10.66 -0.30 2.67
N LYS A 80 -9.96 0.49 1.86
CA LYS A 80 -10.19 1.93 1.72
C LYS A 80 -11.09 2.16 0.51
N ALA A 81 -12.29 2.65 0.75
CA ALA A 81 -13.18 3.15 -0.28
C ALA A 81 -12.95 4.66 -0.41
N GLU A 82 -12.56 5.12 -1.58
CA GLU A 82 -12.32 6.54 -1.85
C GLU A 82 -12.90 6.90 -3.21
N VAL A 83 -13.51 8.06 -3.30
CA VAL A 83 -13.87 8.68 -4.56
C VAL A 83 -13.13 10.00 -4.65
N THR A 84 -12.12 10.05 -5.51
CA THR A 84 -11.26 11.20 -5.68
C THR A 84 -11.92 12.21 -6.60
N ARG A 85 -11.93 13.47 -6.20
CA ARG A 85 -12.24 14.62 -7.04
C ARG A 85 -10.97 15.44 -7.24
N LEU A 86 -10.64 15.74 -8.50
CA LEU A 86 -9.45 16.50 -8.87
C LEU A 86 -9.86 17.64 -9.80
N GLY A 87 -10.07 18.83 -9.23
CA GLY A 87 -10.59 19.99 -9.95
C GLY A 87 -11.89 19.65 -10.69
N ASP A 88 -11.95 20.07 -11.95
CA ASP A 88 -13.13 19.87 -12.81
C ASP A 88 -13.24 18.47 -13.41
N ARG A 89 -12.33 17.55 -13.07
CA ARG A 89 -12.40 16.18 -13.59
C ARG A 89 -13.57 15.43 -12.95
N SER A 90 -14.12 14.51 -13.73
CA SER A 90 -15.13 13.58 -13.23
C SER A 90 -14.60 12.80 -12.00
N PRO A 91 -15.42 12.61 -10.94
CA PRO A 91 -15.02 11.84 -9.78
C PRO A 91 -14.59 10.42 -10.16
N ARG A 92 -13.50 9.94 -9.56
CA ARG A 92 -12.93 8.61 -9.86
C ARG A 92 -12.89 7.73 -8.63
N ASP A 93 -13.42 6.52 -8.76
CA ASP A 93 -13.29 5.48 -7.74
C ASP A 93 -11.81 5.07 -7.57
N ASN A 94 -11.32 5.08 -6.33
CA ASN A 94 -9.96 4.71 -5.96
C ASN A 94 -9.92 3.71 -4.80
N PRO A 95 -10.51 2.51 -4.94
CA PRO A 95 -10.48 1.50 -3.89
C PRO A 95 -9.06 0.97 -3.67
N ARG A 96 -8.64 0.84 -2.41
CA ARG A 96 -7.33 0.27 -2.02
C ARG A 96 -7.52 -0.81 -0.96
N PHE A 97 -6.59 -1.76 -0.94
CA PHE A 97 -6.66 -2.94 -0.08
C PHE A 97 -5.30 -3.20 0.56
N VAL A 98 -5.31 -3.52 1.86
CA VAL A 98 -4.11 -3.95 2.59
C VAL A 98 -4.43 -5.17 3.45
N VAL A 99 -3.56 -6.18 3.44
CA VAL A 99 -3.60 -7.34 4.34
C VAL A 99 -2.83 -7.00 5.60
N THR A 100 -3.35 -7.42 6.76
CA THR A 100 -2.69 -7.13 8.03
C THR A 100 -3.03 -8.17 9.10
N ASN A 101 -2.14 -8.31 10.09
CA ASN A 101 -2.43 -8.97 11.36
C ASN A 101 -2.59 -7.99 12.54
N LEU A 102 -2.50 -6.67 12.31
CA LEU A 102 -2.71 -5.66 13.35
C LEU A 102 -4.18 -5.70 13.82
N ARG A 103 -4.43 -5.29 15.07
CA ARG A 103 -5.77 -5.27 15.70
C ARG A 103 -6.42 -3.89 15.78
N HIS A 104 -5.76 -2.85 15.25
CA HIS A 104 -6.31 -1.48 15.26
C HIS A 104 -7.52 -1.33 14.33
N SER A 105 -8.26 -0.22 14.47
CA SER A 105 -9.38 0.12 13.58
C SER A 105 -8.93 0.19 12.11
N PRO A 106 -9.82 -0.08 11.14
CA PRO A 106 -9.49 0.00 9.71
C PRO A 106 -8.85 1.33 9.28
N CYS A 107 -9.35 2.45 9.81
CA CYS A 107 -8.78 3.77 9.56
C CYS A 107 -7.33 3.86 10.07
N ASN A 108 -7.09 3.45 11.33
CA ASN A 108 -5.76 3.54 11.95
C ASN A 108 -4.75 2.63 11.26
N VAL A 109 -5.14 1.41 10.88
CA VAL A 109 -4.27 0.52 10.08
C VAL A 109 -3.88 1.18 8.77
N TYR A 110 -4.83 1.82 8.08
CA TYR A 110 -4.52 2.49 6.82
C TYR A 110 -3.63 3.72 7.02
N GLN A 111 -3.76 4.46 8.13
CA GLN A 111 -2.84 5.55 8.46
C GLN A 111 -1.42 5.03 8.70
N ILE A 112 -1.27 3.93 9.46
CA ILE A 112 0.01 3.26 9.67
C ILE A 112 0.63 2.83 8.33
N TYR A 113 -0.18 2.32 7.40
CA TYR A 113 0.29 2.00 6.05
C TYR A 113 0.75 3.23 5.26
N ARG A 114 0.05 4.37 5.40
CA ARG A 114 0.35 5.62 4.68
C ARG A 114 1.75 6.15 4.96
N GLU A 115 2.25 5.96 6.17
CA GLU A 115 3.60 6.36 6.58
C GLU A 115 4.71 5.64 5.78
N ARG A 116 4.41 4.59 5.01
CA ARG A 116 5.35 4.00 4.04
C ARG A 116 5.88 5.04 3.03
N GLY A 117 5.09 6.08 2.73
CA GLY A 117 5.51 7.16 1.82
C GLY A 117 6.83 7.83 2.21
N ASP A 118 7.20 7.79 3.49
CA ASP A 118 8.49 8.31 3.98
C ASP A 118 9.69 7.62 3.31
N SER A 119 9.64 6.30 3.12
CA SER A 119 10.71 5.56 2.44
C SER A 119 10.81 5.92 0.95
N GLU A 120 9.68 6.20 0.28
CA GLU A 120 9.70 6.65 -1.12
C GLU A 120 10.24 8.08 -1.23
N ASN A 121 9.93 8.95 -0.27
CA ASN A 121 10.47 10.30 -0.21
C ASN A 121 11.99 10.28 0.00
N ARG A 122 12.50 9.45 0.91
CA ARG A 122 13.95 9.27 1.11
C ARG A 122 14.64 8.73 -0.14
N ILE A 123 14.03 7.80 -0.87
CA ILE A 123 14.56 7.35 -2.17
C ILE A 123 14.58 8.50 -3.19
N LYS A 124 13.57 9.38 -3.18
CA LYS A 124 13.55 10.58 -4.05
C LYS A 124 14.63 11.58 -3.64
N GLU A 125 14.87 11.82 -2.36
CA GLU A 125 15.97 12.64 -1.85
C GLU A 125 17.31 12.08 -2.32
N LEU A 126 17.57 10.77 -2.13
CA LEU A 126 18.82 10.15 -2.60
C LEU A 126 19.01 10.31 -4.12
N LYS A 127 17.93 10.19 -4.91
CA LYS A 127 18.01 10.35 -6.37
C LYS A 127 18.20 11.81 -6.78
N ASN A 128 17.40 12.72 -6.24
CA ASN A 128 17.34 14.10 -6.71
C ASN A 128 18.42 14.98 -6.07
N ASP A 129 18.72 14.77 -4.80
CA ASP A 129 19.61 15.63 -4.01
C ASP A 129 21.04 15.08 -3.95
N LEU A 130 21.20 13.75 -4.03
CA LEU A 130 22.52 13.10 -4.03
C LEU A 130 22.88 12.42 -5.37
N GLU A 131 22.08 12.63 -6.42
CA GLU A 131 22.29 12.08 -7.76
C GLU A 131 22.58 10.56 -7.77
N MET A 132 21.89 9.78 -6.92
CA MET A 132 22.13 8.34 -6.78
C MET A 132 21.92 7.59 -8.11
N ASP A 133 21.10 8.12 -9.01
CA ASP A 133 20.82 7.56 -10.34
C ASP A 133 21.85 7.95 -11.40
N ARG A 134 22.85 8.79 -11.07
CA ARG A 134 23.94 9.15 -11.97
C ARG A 134 24.96 8.02 -12.13
N THR A 135 24.63 7.06 -12.98
CA THR A 135 25.48 5.91 -13.31
C THR A 135 26.42 6.21 -14.48
N SER A 136 27.24 7.26 -14.36
CA SER A 136 28.12 7.75 -15.43
C SER A 136 29.44 6.98 -15.58
N CYS A 137 29.77 6.05 -14.68
CA CYS A 137 30.98 5.25 -14.81
C CYS A 137 30.81 4.19 -15.91
N THR A 138 31.91 3.87 -16.61
CA THR A 138 31.92 2.83 -17.66
C THR A 138 31.82 1.41 -17.13
N ARG A 139 32.11 1.19 -15.84
CA ARG A 139 32.10 -0.13 -15.19
C ARG A 139 30.93 -0.24 -14.21
N PHE A 140 30.23 -1.37 -14.27
CA PHE A 140 29.13 -1.70 -13.36
C PHE A 140 29.52 -1.55 -11.88
N LEU A 141 30.64 -2.15 -11.46
CA LEU A 141 31.10 -2.11 -10.06
C LEU A 141 31.39 -0.69 -9.56
N ALA A 142 31.85 0.21 -10.44
CA ALA A 142 32.09 1.60 -10.07
C ALA A 142 30.76 2.35 -9.83
N ASN A 143 29.75 2.11 -10.66
CA ASN A 143 28.41 2.65 -10.43
C ASN A 143 27.77 2.05 -9.17
N GLN A 144 27.95 0.76 -8.90
CA GLN A 144 27.46 0.11 -7.67
C GLN A 144 28.08 0.73 -6.41
N LEU A 145 29.41 0.90 -6.38
CA LEU A 145 30.09 1.54 -5.25
C LEU A 145 29.58 2.96 -5.02
N ARG A 146 29.40 3.74 -6.09
CA ARG A 146 28.84 5.09 -6.00
C ARG A 146 27.44 5.09 -5.36
N VAL A 147 26.55 4.21 -5.80
CA VAL A 147 25.21 4.06 -5.21
C VAL A 147 25.29 3.73 -3.72
N LEU A 148 26.20 2.82 -3.32
CA LEU A 148 26.38 2.44 -1.91
C LEU A 148 26.89 3.61 -1.06
N LEU A 149 27.85 4.38 -1.58
CA LEU A 149 28.37 5.57 -0.88
C LEU A 149 27.28 6.64 -0.73
N THR A 150 26.50 6.89 -1.78
CA THR A 150 25.36 7.82 -1.73
C THR A 150 24.28 7.37 -0.75
N ALA A 151 24.00 6.07 -0.66
CA ALA A 151 23.00 5.54 0.27
C ALA A 151 23.46 5.52 1.75
N ALA A 152 24.77 5.59 2.00
CA ALA A 152 25.36 5.56 3.34
C ALA A 152 25.72 6.96 3.90
N ALA A 153 25.67 8.00 3.06
CA ALA A 153 25.91 9.39 3.43
C ALA A 153 24.70 9.99 4.18
#